data_AF-G9A0E6-F1
#
_entry.id   AF-G9A0E6-F1
#
_cell.length_a   1.000
_cell.length_b   1.000
_cell.length_c   1.000
_cell.angle_alpha   90.00
_cell.angle_beta   90.00
_cell.angle_gamma   90.00
#
_symmetry.space_group_name_H-M   'P 1'
#
loop_
_entity.id
_entity.type
_entity.pdbx_description
1 polymer ?
#
loop_
_entity_poly.entity_id
_entity_poly.type
_entity_poly.pdbx_seq_one_letter_code
_entity_poly.pdbx_strand_id
1 'polypeptide(L)'
;MSDAQGFARDQLRAFIERIERLEEEKKTIADDIKDVYGEAKSMGFDTKILRKVISIRKQDADERMEQEAILDTYLQALGMVPAAEEAA
;
A
#
# COMPACT_ATOMS: atom_id res chain seq x y z
N MET A 1 48.07 1.25 -2.52
CA MET A 1 47.10 0.38 -1.82
C MET A 1 46.46 1.06 -0.60
N SER A 2 46.61 2.38 -0.39
CA SER A 2 45.90 3.14 0.66
C SER A 2 44.75 3.95 0.11
N ASP A 3 44.90 4.47 -1.11
CA ASP A 3 43.99 5.48 -1.67
C ASP A 3 42.67 4.87 -2.15
N ALA A 4 42.70 3.62 -2.63
CA ALA A 4 41.51 2.88 -2.99
C ALA A 4 40.63 2.52 -1.78
N GLN A 5 41.26 2.23 -0.63
CA GLN A 5 40.59 1.94 0.64
C GLN A 5 39.97 3.20 1.24
N GLY A 6 40.65 4.36 1.12
CA GLY A 6 40.09 5.67 1.49
C GLY A 6 38.86 6.01 0.64
N PHE A 7 38.97 5.89 -0.69
CA PHE A 7 37.87 6.14 -1.62
C PHE A 7 36.65 5.23 -1.35
N ALA A 8 36.88 3.93 -1.15
CA ALA A 8 35.79 2.98 -0.84
C ALA A 8 35.09 3.32 0.49
N ARG A 9 35.84 3.76 1.51
CA ARG A 9 35.29 4.17 2.80
C ARG A 9 34.40 5.41 2.67
N ASP A 10 34.84 6.40 1.91
CA ASP A 10 34.09 7.65 1.73
C ASP A 10 32.81 7.43 0.91
N GLN A 11 32.86 6.57 -0.11
CA GLN A 11 31.67 6.19 -0.88
C GLN A 11 30.66 5.40 -0.04
N LEU A 12 31.13 4.47 0.80
CA LEU A 12 30.27 3.77 1.75
C LEU A 12 29.59 4.74 2.72
N ARG A 13 30.33 5.70 3.27
CA ARG A 13 29.78 6.74 4.15
C ARG A 13 28.69 7.55 3.45
N ALA A 14 28.93 7.99 2.22
CA ALA A 14 27.96 8.74 1.45
C ALA A 14 26.66 7.95 1.17
N PHE A 15 26.75 6.64 0.92
CA PHE A 15 25.56 5.80 0.79
C PHE A 15 24.77 5.68 2.11
N ILE A 16 25.46 5.47 3.23
CA ILE A 16 24.82 5.35 4.55
C ILE A 16 24.08 6.64 4.91
N GLU A 17 24.76 7.79 4.83
CA GLU A 17 24.16 9.09 5.16
C GLU A 17 22.92 9.38 4.30
N ARG A 18 22.97 9.04 3.00
CA ARG A 18 21.83 9.20 2.11
C ARG A 18 20.67 8.26 2.47
N ILE A 19 20.95 7.02 2.86
CA ILE A 19 19.91 6.06 3.29
C ILE A 19 19.28 6.49 4.60
N GLU A 20 20.07 6.92 5.59
CA GLU A 20 19.57 7.39 6.88
C GLU A 20 18.61 8.57 6.72
N ARG A 21 18.98 9.55 5.88
CA ARG A 21 18.09 10.66 5.54
C ARG A 21 16.78 10.18 4.89
N LEU A 22 16.86 9.23 3.95
CA LEU A 22 15.66 8.68 3.30
C LEU A 22 14.77 7.90 4.27
N GLU A 23 15.35 7.20 5.26
CA GLU A 23 14.58 6.52 6.31
C GLU A 23 13.90 7.52 7.26
N GLU A 24 14.53 8.65 7.56
CA GLU A 24 13.91 9.73 8.33
C GLU A 24 12.73 10.39 7.57
N GLU A 25 12.92 10.68 6.27
CA GLU A 25 11.85 11.19 5.39
C GLU A 25 10.68 10.19 5.32
N LYS A 26 10.98 8.91 5.12
CA LYS A 26 9.99 7.83 5.09
C LYS A 26 9.23 7.70 6.41
N LYS A 27 9.90 7.88 7.55
CA LYS A 27 9.25 7.88 8.87
C LYS A 27 8.28 9.06 9.00
N THR A 28 8.71 10.25 8.61
CA THR A 28 7.86 11.46 8.63
C THR A 28 6.59 11.24 7.79
N ILE A 29 6.74 10.73 6.56
CA ILE A 29 5.61 10.41 5.68
C ILE A 29 4.71 9.32 6.31
N ALA A 30 5.28 8.32 6.97
CA ALA A 30 4.51 7.27 7.62
C ALA A 30 3.68 7.81 8.80
N ASP A 31 4.24 8.74 9.57
CA ASP A 31 3.55 9.43 10.66
C ASP A 31 2.41 10.31 10.11
N ASP A 32 2.65 11.09 9.06
CA ASP A 32 1.61 11.89 8.38
C ASP A 32 0.45 11.01 7.87
N ILE A 33 0.75 9.87 7.25
CA ILE A 33 -0.26 8.91 6.79
C ILE A 33 -1.08 8.38 7.98
N LYS A 34 -0.44 8.12 9.11
CA LYS A 34 -1.11 7.62 10.32
C LYS A 34 -2.06 8.68 10.87
N ASP A 35 -1.67 9.94 10.87
CA ASP A 35 -2.49 11.06 11.33
C ASP A 35 -3.74 11.22 10.44
N VAL A 36 -3.60 11.12 9.12
CA VAL A 36 -4.75 11.12 8.18
C VAL A 36 -5.73 9.97 8.46
N TYR A 37 -5.23 8.76 8.74
CA TYR A 37 -6.11 7.66 9.18
C TYR A 37 -6.77 7.95 10.53
N GLY A 38 -6.08 8.65 11.45
CA GLY A 38 -6.62 9.09 12.73
C GLY A 38 -7.75 10.11 12.58
N GLU A 39 -7.58 11.08 11.69
CA GLU A 39 -8.62 12.06 11.32
C GLU A 39 -9.84 11.36 10.72
N ALA A 40 -9.63 10.49 9.73
CA ALA A 40 -10.71 9.73 9.09
C ALA A 40 -11.49 8.89 10.12
N LYS A 41 -10.78 8.25 11.06
CA LYS A 41 -11.42 7.52 12.16
C LYS A 41 -12.28 8.44 13.04
N SER A 42 -11.78 9.63 13.36
CA SER A 42 -12.49 10.61 14.18
C SER A 42 -13.73 11.17 13.47
N MET A 43 -13.73 11.19 12.13
CA MET A 43 -14.89 11.51 11.30
C MET A 43 -15.87 10.33 11.11
N GLY A 44 -15.57 9.15 11.67
CA GLY A 44 -16.45 7.98 11.63
C GLY A 44 -16.16 7.00 10.49
N PHE A 45 -15.09 7.16 9.73
CA PHE A 45 -14.72 6.21 8.67
C PHE A 45 -14.02 4.96 9.22
N ASP A 46 -14.32 3.80 8.62
CA ASP A 46 -13.60 2.56 8.91
C ASP A 46 -12.22 2.56 8.22
N THR A 47 -11.17 2.75 9.03
CA THR A 47 -9.79 2.78 8.55
C THR A 47 -9.29 1.45 7.96
N LYS A 48 -9.87 0.30 8.36
CA LYS A 48 -9.54 -1.00 7.77
C LYS A 48 -10.04 -1.08 6.33
N ILE A 49 -11.26 -0.57 6.07
CA ILE A 49 -11.82 -0.50 4.73
C ILE A 49 -11.06 0.52 3.87
N LEU A 50 -10.72 1.69 4.42
CA LEU A 50 -9.88 2.67 3.70
C LEU A 50 -8.54 2.07 3.25
N ARG A 51 -7.85 1.31 4.12
CA ARG A 51 -6.61 0.61 3.74
C ARG A 51 -6.82 -0.40 2.61
N LYS A 52 -7.95 -1.14 2.64
CA LYS A 52 -8.33 -2.05 1.55
C LYS A 52 -8.54 -1.28 0.24
N VAL A 53 -9.27 -0.16 0.27
CA VAL A 53 -9.47 0.70 -0.90
C VAL A 53 -8.15 1.20 -1.47
N ILE A 54 -7.22 1.69 -0.63
CA ILE A 54 -5.89 2.11 -1.11
C ILE A 54 -5.11 0.95 -1.72
N SER A 55 -5.19 -0.26 -1.15
CA SER A 55 -4.56 -1.45 -1.74
C SER A 55 -5.14 -1.79 -3.11
N ILE A 56 -6.47 -1.77 -3.26
CA ILE A 56 -7.16 -2.01 -4.54
C ILE A 56 -6.77 -0.96 -5.57
N ARG A 57 -6.64 0.31 -5.16
CA ARG A 57 -6.25 1.41 -6.06
C ARG A 57 -4.80 1.36 -6.51
N LYS A 58 -3.94 0.56 -5.86
CA LYS A 58 -2.54 0.34 -6.25
C LYS A 58 -2.35 -0.83 -7.20
N GLN A 59 -3.35 -1.70 -7.33
CA GLN A 59 -3.31 -2.82 -8.26
C GLN A 59 -3.44 -2.30 -9.70
N ASP A 60 -2.87 -3.05 -10.64
CA ASP A 60 -3.12 -2.83 -12.05
C ASP A 60 -4.62 -3.02 -12.35
N ALA A 61 -5.15 -2.18 -13.24
CA ALA A 61 -6.58 -2.15 -13.50
C ALA A 61 -7.06 -3.41 -14.22
N ASP A 62 -6.26 -3.94 -15.15
CA ASP A 62 -6.61 -5.12 -15.92
C ASP A 62 -6.50 -6.38 -15.05
N GLU A 63 -5.42 -6.50 -14.27
CA GLU A 63 -5.27 -7.58 -13.27
C GLU A 63 -6.41 -7.58 -12.26
N ARG A 64 -6.85 -6.40 -11.80
CA ARG A 64 -7.99 -6.29 -10.88
C ARG A 64 -9.28 -6.77 -11.53
N MET A 65 -9.58 -6.34 -12.76
CA MET A 65 -10.79 -6.74 -13.46
C MET A 65 -10.83 -8.25 -13.71
N GLU A 66 -9.70 -8.86 -14.07
CA GLU A 66 -9.59 -10.31 -14.25
C GLU A 66 -9.87 -11.04 -12.93
N GLN A 67 -9.27 -10.60 -11.83
CA GLN A 67 -9.49 -11.19 -10.50
C GLN A 67 -10.94 -11.04 -10.04
N GLU A 68 -11.57 -9.89 -10.27
CA GLU A 68 -12.98 -9.63 -9.95
C GLU A 68 -13.91 -10.55 -10.75
N ALA A 69 -13.68 -10.74 -12.05
CA ALA A 69 -14.47 -11.64 -12.88
C ALA A 69 -14.39 -13.11 -12.42
N ILE A 70 -13.19 -13.56 -12.02
CA ILE A 70 -12.98 -14.90 -11.48
C ILE A 70 -13.68 -15.05 -10.12
N LEU A 71 -13.52 -14.06 -9.22
CA LEU A 71 -14.15 -14.05 -7.91
C LEU A 71 -15.67 -14.12 -8.04
N ASP A 72 -16.26 -13.31 -8.89
CA ASP A 72 -17.71 -13.29 -9.13
C ASP A 72 -18.20 -14.64 -9.63
N THR A 73 -17.48 -15.27 -10.57
CA THR A 73 -17.78 -16.62 -11.05
C THR A 73 -17.82 -17.63 -9.90
N TYR A 74 -16.84 -17.59 -8.99
CA TYR A 74 -16.78 -18.49 -7.84
C TYR A 74 -17.87 -18.21 -6.80
N LEU A 75 -18.14 -16.93 -6.51
CA LEU A 75 -19.21 -16.57 -5.58
C LEU A 75 -20.58 -16.98 -6.12
N GLN A 76 -20.83 -16.85 -7.42
CA GLN A 76 -22.04 -17.33 -8.07
C GLN A 76 -22.17 -18.85 -7.96
N ALA A 77 -21.10 -19.60 -8.25
CA ALA A 77 -21.08 -21.05 -8.13
C ALA A 77 -21.33 -21.54 -6.69
N LEU A 78 -20.94 -20.74 -5.69
CA LEU A 78 -21.16 -21.01 -4.27
C LEU A 78 -22.49 -20.47 -3.73
N GLY A 79 -23.31 -19.79 -4.55
CA GLY A 79 -24.57 -19.18 -4.12
C GLY A 79 -24.40 -18.02 -3.12
N MET A 80 -23.22 -17.38 -3.13
CA MET A 80 -22.86 -16.29 -2.22
C MET A 80 -23.13 -14.90 -2.79
N VAL A 81 -23.63 -14.82 -4.02
CA VAL A 81 -24.14 -13.58 -4.62
C VAL A 81 -25.65 -13.55 -4.40
N PRO A 82 -26.24 -12.44 -3.91
CA PRO A 82 -27.69 -12.34 -3.82
C PRO A 82 -28.29 -12.61 -5.20
N ALA A 83 -29.27 -13.53 -5.26
CA ALA A 83 -30.03 -13.73 -6.48
C ALA A 83 -30.58 -12.35 -6.90
N ALA A 84 -30.31 -11.93 -8.14
CA ALA A 84 -30.81 -10.67 -8.68
C ALA A 84 -32.36 -10.63 -8.84
N GLU A 85 -33.10 -11.48 -8.11
CA GLU A 85 -34.53 -11.71 -8.25
C GLU A 85 -35.41 -11.10 -7.16
N GLU A 86 -34.86 -10.34 -6.20
CA GLU A 86 -35.68 -9.60 -5.21
C GLU A 86 -35.45 -8.09 -5.25
N ALA A 87 -35.36 -7.54 -6.46
CA ALA A 87 -35.57 -6.12 -6.72
C ALA A 87 -36.65 -5.96 -7.80
N ALA A 88 -37.85 -6.43 -7.48
CA ALA A 88 -39.10 -6.14 -8.17
C ALA A 88 -40.17 -5.75 -7.13
#